data_AF-A0A536R9J2-F1
#
_entry.id   AF-A0A536R9J2-F1
#
_cell.length_a   1.000
_cell.length_b   1.000
_cell.length_c   1.000
_cell.angle_alpha   90.00
_cell.angle_beta   90.00
_cell.angle_gamma   90.00
#
_symmetry.space_group_name_H-M   'P 1'
#
loop_
_entity.id
_entity.type
_entity.pdbx_description
1 polymer ?
#
loop_
_entity_poly.entity_id
_entity_poly.type
_entity_poly.pdbx_seq_one_letter_code
_entity_poly.pdbx_strand_id
1 'polypeptide(L)'
;MNTFYATNLLIYAGVDIIALLALNLQFGVSGIVNFSFIVFQAAGAYAAAVLSMPPDSNPDYSFQIYFGGYQLPFPLPWIGGAVAGGLLAVPIGLVALRKLRSDYQAIALLVTSIIANEVINNARPFLNGAAGLALVPKPLQDQVDTQGDYYPYLLIGLTAACVALVWFVSARIVNSPYGRSLRAMRENELAANALGKNPVALKMTIFIVGGIIAGLSGAILVGYLSVWAP
;
A
#
# COMPACT_ATOMS: atom_id res chain seq x y z
N MET A 1 -26.87 -14.22 9.91
CA MET A 1 -25.45 -13.81 9.77
C MET A 1 -25.26 -12.57 10.63
N ASN A 2 -24.41 -12.59 11.66
CA ASN A 2 -24.28 -11.46 12.58
C ASN A 2 -23.79 -10.21 11.83
N THR A 3 -24.44 -9.07 12.02
CA THR A 3 -24.16 -7.80 11.32
C THR A 3 -22.70 -7.34 11.48
N PHE A 4 -22.10 -7.63 12.64
CA PHE A 4 -20.68 -7.40 12.91
C PHE A 4 -19.75 -8.20 11.98
N TYR A 5 -20.05 -9.50 11.77
CA TYR A 5 -19.25 -10.36 10.90
C TYR A 5 -19.34 -9.93 9.44
N ALA A 6 -20.54 -9.56 8.98
CA ALA A 6 -20.73 -9.05 7.62
C ALA A 6 -19.95 -7.74 7.39
N THR A 7 -19.92 -6.85 8.38
CA THR A 7 -19.19 -5.58 8.30
C THR A 7 -17.69 -5.79 8.17
N ASN A 8 -17.12 -6.69 8.99
CA ASN A 8 -15.70 -7.00 8.95
C ASN A 8 -15.30 -7.58 7.59
N LEU A 9 -16.09 -8.53 7.06
CA LEU A 9 -15.86 -9.10 5.74
C LEU A 9 -15.89 -8.06 4.62
N LEU A 10 -16.81 -7.10 4.68
CA LEU A 10 -16.92 -6.04 3.67
C LEU A 10 -15.70 -5.11 3.68
N ILE A 11 -15.16 -4.80 4.86
CA ILE A 11 -13.96 -3.96 4.98
C ILE A 11 -12.74 -4.71 4.42
N TYR A 12 -12.52 -5.96 4.81
CA TYR A 12 -11.44 -6.78 4.23
C TYR A 12 -11.57 -6.92 2.72
N ALA A 13 -12.78 -7.23 2.23
CA ALA A 13 -13.04 -7.31 0.81
C ALA A 13 -12.73 -5.98 0.09
N GLY A 14 -13.08 -4.84 0.68
CA GLY A 14 -12.76 -3.53 0.13
C GLY A 14 -11.25 -3.27 0.03
N VAL A 15 -10.51 -3.58 1.09
CA VAL A 15 -9.05 -3.48 1.13
C VAL A 15 -8.39 -4.38 0.08
N ASP A 16 -8.85 -5.62 -0.03
CA ASP A 16 -8.37 -6.60 -1.00
C ASP A 16 -8.71 -6.18 -2.43
N ILE A 17 -9.88 -5.59 -2.67
CA ILE A 17 -10.24 -5.01 -3.98
C ILE A 17 -9.25 -3.90 -4.37
N ILE A 18 -8.88 -3.00 -3.45
CA ILE A 18 -7.89 -1.96 -3.72
C ILE A 18 -6.54 -2.58 -4.10
N ALA A 19 -6.11 -3.59 -3.35
CA ALA A 19 -4.86 -4.32 -3.63
C ALA A 19 -4.90 -5.03 -4.99
N LEU A 20 -6.02 -5.69 -5.31
CA LEU A 20 -6.24 -6.38 -6.57
C LEU A 20 -6.27 -5.42 -7.76
N LEU A 21 -6.82 -4.22 -7.61
CA LEU A 21 -6.79 -3.18 -8.66
C LEU A 21 -5.35 -2.74 -8.96
N ALA A 22 -4.52 -2.57 -7.92
CA ALA A 22 -3.10 -2.25 -8.08
C ALA A 22 -2.33 -3.39 -8.77
N LEU A 23 -2.54 -4.63 -8.34
CA LEU A 23 -1.95 -5.81 -8.96
C LEU A 23 -2.41 -6.00 -10.41
N ASN A 24 -3.68 -5.74 -10.71
CA ASN A 24 -4.20 -5.79 -12.08
C ASN A 24 -3.54 -4.73 -12.96
N LEU A 25 -3.26 -3.55 -12.42
CA LEU A 25 -2.58 -2.49 -13.16
C LEU A 25 -1.12 -2.86 -13.47
N GLN A 26 -0.40 -3.45 -12.51
CA GLN A 26 0.97 -3.89 -12.68
C GLN A 26 1.08 -5.14 -13.56
N PHE A 27 0.42 -6.24 -13.18
CA PHE A 27 0.53 -7.50 -13.92
C PHE A 27 -0.38 -7.52 -15.15
N GLY A 28 -1.66 -7.21 -14.97
CA GLY A 28 -2.66 -7.30 -16.02
C GLY A 28 -2.39 -6.34 -17.18
N VAL A 29 -2.15 -5.05 -16.91
CA VAL A 29 -2.05 -4.04 -17.97
C VAL A 29 -0.62 -3.89 -18.47
N SER A 30 0.37 -3.87 -17.57
CA SER A 30 1.77 -3.62 -17.94
C SER A 30 2.63 -4.88 -18.11
N GLY A 31 2.18 -6.05 -17.65
CA GLY A 31 2.93 -7.31 -17.77
C GLY A 31 4.03 -7.51 -16.73
N ILE A 32 4.09 -6.67 -15.69
CA ILE A 32 5.13 -6.78 -14.65
C ILE A 32 4.61 -7.68 -13.55
N VAL A 33 5.29 -8.80 -13.32
CA VAL A 33 5.00 -9.69 -12.18
C VAL A 33 5.61 -9.07 -10.93
N ASN A 34 4.78 -8.62 -9.99
CA ASN A 34 5.25 -8.00 -8.74
C ASN A 34 5.01 -8.91 -7.52
N PHE A 35 6.03 -9.68 -7.14
CA PHE A 35 6.01 -10.48 -5.90
C PHE A 35 6.35 -9.66 -4.64
N SER A 36 6.83 -8.42 -4.80
CA SER A 36 7.12 -7.51 -3.68
C SER A 36 5.90 -6.70 -3.21
N PHE A 37 4.70 -6.98 -3.74
CA PHE A 37 3.50 -6.18 -3.49
C PHE A 37 3.21 -5.99 -1.99
N ILE A 38 3.37 -7.05 -1.20
CA ILE A 38 3.15 -7.02 0.25
C ILE A 38 4.08 -6.04 0.98
N VAL A 39 5.26 -5.73 0.42
CA VAL A 39 6.19 -4.75 1.00
C VAL A 39 5.62 -3.34 0.90
N PHE A 40 4.98 -3.00 -0.22
CA PHE A 40 4.35 -1.68 -0.40
C PHE A 40 3.13 -1.52 0.51
N GLN A 41 2.35 -2.59 0.64
CA GLN A 41 1.26 -2.67 1.60
C GLN A 41 1.75 -2.45 3.04
N ALA A 42 2.77 -3.22 3.45
CA ALA A 42 3.36 -3.14 4.78
C ALA A 42 3.94 -1.75 5.07
N ALA A 43 4.63 -1.14 4.10
CA ALA A 43 5.18 0.19 4.25
C ALA A 43 4.11 1.26 4.45
N GLY A 44 3.00 1.18 3.71
CA GLY A 44 1.87 2.08 3.92
C GLY A 44 1.18 1.88 5.26
N ALA A 45 1.06 0.63 5.70
CA ALA A 45 0.58 0.23 7.01
C ALA A 45 1.44 0.82 8.16
N TYR A 46 2.76 0.64 8.12
CA TYR A 46 3.69 1.19 9.10
C TYR A 46 3.72 2.73 9.08
N ALA A 47 3.75 3.35 7.90
CA ALA A 47 3.74 4.80 7.80
C ALA A 47 2.43 5.40 8.32
N ALA A 48 1.29 4.79 8.02
CA ALA A 48 0.00 5.23 8.57
C ALA A 48 -0.08 5.05 10.09
N ALA A 49 0.45 3.95 10.63
CA ALA A 49 0.54 3.72 12.07
C ALA A 49 1.36 4.79 12.78
N VAL A 50 2.58 5.06 12.28
CA VAL A 50 3.48 6.05 12.85
C VAL A 50 2.89 7.46 12.79
N LEU A 51 2.24 7.83 11.68
CA LEU A 51 1.66 9.16 11.54
C LEU A 51 0.40 9.37 12.38
N SER A 52 -0.37 8.32 12.70
CA SER A 52 -1.55 8.43 13.55
C SER A 52 -1.23 8.30 15.04
N MET A 53 -0.15 7.61 15.42
CA MET A 53 0.24 7.45 16.81
C MET A 53 0.73 8.77 17.45
N PRO A 54 0.45 8.96 18.75
CA PRO A 54 1.01 10.07 19.52
C PRO A 54 2.54 9.95 19.67
N PRO A 55 3.26 11.00 20.06
CA PRO A 55 4.71 10.94 20.24
C PRO A 55 5.15 9.91 21.30
N ASP A 56 6.32 9.28 21.11
CA ASP A 56 6.96 8.28 21.99
C ASP A 56 7.16 8.75 23.45
N SER A 57 7.04 10.05 23.72
CA SER A 57 7.06 10.59 25.08
C SER A 57 5.80 10.25 25.91
N ASN A 58 4.79 9.62 25.31
CA ASN A 58 3.53 9.34 25.98
C ASN A 58 3.60 8.00 26.77
N PRO A 59 3.37 8.00 28.10
CA PRO A 59 3.56 6.81 28.95
C PRO A 59 2.67 5.62 28.57
N ASP A 60 1.54 5.86 27.92
CA ASP A 60 0.62 4.79 27.49
C ASP A 60 1.17 3.90 26.37
N TYR A 61 2.23 4.35 25.67
CA TYR A 61 2.82 3.66 24.51
C TYR A 61 4.25 3.16 24.77
N SER A 62 4.72 3.18 26.03
CA SER A 62 6.10 2.83 26.40
C SER A 62 6.51 1.37 26.14
N PHE A 63 5.57 0.51 25.73
CA PHE A 63 5.81 -0.90 25.41
C PHE A 63 6.27 -1.10 23.96
N GLN A 64 6.27 -0.05 23.13
CA GLN A 64 6.67 -0.12 21.73
C GLN A 64 7.54 1.07 21.34
N ILE A 65 8.59 0.83 20.56
CA ILE A 65 9.53 1.86 20.11
C ILE A 65 9.24 2.19 18.65
N TYR A 66 8.93 3.46 18.36
CA TYR A 66 8.64 3.93 17.01
C TYR A 66 9.15 5.36 16.80
N PHE A 67 9.57 5.65 15.57
CA PHE A 67 10.10 6.96 15.20
C PHE A 67 9.00 7.87 14.64
N GLY A 68 8.76 9.04 15.26
CA GLY A 68 7.99 10.13 14.63
C GLY A 68 6.47 10.08 14.81
N GLY A 69 5.97 9.73 16.00
CA GLY A 69 4.54 9.87 16.33
C GLY A 69 4.06 11.32 16.27
N TYR A 70 3.39 11.73 15.19
CA TYR A 70 2.96 13.11 14.96
C TYR A 70 1.46 13.36 15.25
N GLN A 71 0.70 12.33 15.65
CA GLN A 71 -0.76 12.41 15.90
C GLN A 71 -1.51 13.22 14.84
N LEU A 72 -1.26 12.94 13.55
CA LEU A 72 -1.88 13.72 12.49
C LEU A 72 -3.37 13.38 12.37
N PRO A 73 -4.25 14.38 12.20
CA PRO A 73 -5.67 14.14 12.03
C PRO A 73 -5.94 13.44 10.69
N PHE A 74 -7.03 12.68 10.65
CA PHE A 74 -7.55 12.11 9.41
C PHE A 74 -7.82 13.23 8.38
N PRO A 75 -7.45 13.10 7.09
CA PRO A 75 -7.01 11.91 6.34
C PRO A 75 -5.48 11.78 6.14
N LEU A 76 -4.67 12.60 6.82
CA LEU A 76 -3.22 12.68 6.56
C LEU A 76 -2.48 11.35 6.73
N PRO A 77 -2.77 10.50 7.74
CA PRO A 77 -2.09 9.20 7.88
C PRO A 77 -2.28 8.28 6.67
N TRP A 78 -3.45 8.29 6.04
CA TRP A 78 -3.73 7.46 4.86
C TRP A 78 -3.01 7.96 3.62
N ILE A 79 -2.95 9.28 3.44
CA ILE A 79 -2.16 9.91 2.37
C ILE A 79 -0.67 9.62 2.59
N GLY A 80 -0.19 9.74 3.82
CA GLY A 80 1.18 9.40 4.19
C GLY A 80 1.53 7.94 3.91
N GLY A 81 0.62 7.01 4.21
CA GLY A 81 0.77 5.59 3.87
C GLY A 81 0.85 5.34 2.37
N ALA A 82 -0.03 5.98 1.59
CA ALA A 82 0.01 5.90 0.13
C ALA A 82 1.34 6.47 -0.45
N VAL A 83 1.79 7.61 0.06
CA VAL A 83 3.06 8.22 -0.35
C VAL A 83 4.25 7.33 0.03
N ALA A 84 4.26 6.73 1.22
CA ALA A 84 5.32 5.83 1.66
C ALA A 84 5.44 4.59 0.75
N GLY A 85 4.31 3.99 0.37
CA GLY A 85 4.28 2.87 -0.58
C GLY A 85 4.84 3.27 -1.97
N GLY A 86 4.48 4.45 -2.47
CA GLY A 86 5.02 5.00 -3.71
C GLY A 86 6.52 5.33 -3.65
N LEU A 87 6.97 5.91 -2.53
CA LEU A 87 8.37 6.25 -2.30
C LEU A 87 9.25 5.01 -2.23
N LEU A 88 8.80 3.92 -1.59
CA LEU A 88 9.53 2.65 -1.57
C LEU A 88 9.53 1.94 -2.93
N ALA A 89 8.51 2.16 -3.75
CA ALA A 89 8.48 1.62 -5.11
C ALA A 89 9.57 2.22 -6.00
N VAL A 90 10.07 3.43 -5.71
CA VAL A 90 11.17 4.06 -6.48
C VAL A 90 12.49 3.28 -6.37
N PRO A 91 13.11 3.09 -5.19
CA PRO A 91 14.37 2.34 -5.09
C PRO A 91 14.21 0.89 -5.51
N ILE A 92 13.12 0.22 -5.13
CA ILE A 92 12.87 -1.17 -5.52
C ILE A 92 12.71 -1.28 -7.05
N GLY A 93 11.94 -0.38 -7.66
CA GLY A 93 11.75 -0.34 -9.11
C GLY A 93 13.05 -0.04 -9.86
N LEU A 94 13.88 0.88 -9.36
CA LEU A 94 15.16 1.23 -9.99
C LEU A 94 16.14 0.05 -10.02
N VAL A 95 16.14 -0.78 -8.97
CA VAL A 95 16.98 -1.97 -8.90
C VAL A 95 16.38 -3.11 -9.72
N ALA A 96 15.10 -3.42 -9.53
CA ALA A 96 14.48 -4.61 -10.12
C ALA A 96 14.11 -4.44 -11.60
N LEU A 97 13.63 -3.27 -12.03
CA LEU A 97 12.99 -3.09 -13.34
C LEU A 97 13.93 -2.57 -14.43
N ARG A 98 15.10 -2.01 -14.07
CA ARG A 98 15.95 -1.27 -15.02
C ARG A 98 16.79 -2.15 -15.95
N LYS A 99 17.29 -3.29 -15.48
CA LYS A 99 18.31 -4.08 -16.21
C LYS A 99 17.97 -5.56 -16.39
N LEU A 100 16.91 -6.06 -15.76
CA LEU A 100 16.60 -7.48 -15.72
C LEU A 100 15.56 -7.84 -16.78
N ARG A 101 15.68 -9.05 -17.37
CA ARG A 101 14.62 -9.68 -18.19
C ARG A 101 13.42 -10.01 -17.31
N SER A 102 12.20 -10.04 -17.87
CA SER A 102 10.94 -10.28 -17.14
C SER A 102 11.00 -11.39 -16.08
N ASP A 103 11.62 -12.52 -16.41
CA ASP A 103 11.67 -13.69 -15.53
C ASP A 103 12.59 -13.44 -14.33
N TYR A 104 13.72 -12.77 -14.55
CA TYR A 104 14.62 -12.35 -13.48
C TYR A 104 14.03 -11.20 -12.64
N GLN A 105 13.21 -10.32 -13.24
CA GLN A 105 12.51 -9.26 -12.49
C GLN A 105 11.61 -9.85 -11.41
N ALA A 106 10.85 -10.90 -11.75
CA ALA A 106 9.97 -11.57 -10.81
C ALA A 106 10.75 -12.16 -9.62
N ILE A 107 11.84 -12.89 -9.90
CA ILE A 107 12.71 -13.46 -8.86
C ILE A 107 13.30 -12.37 -7.96
N ALA A 108 13.79 -11.27 -8.54
CA ALA A 108 14.35 -10.17 -7.77
C ALA A 108 13.32 -9.52 -6.82
N LEU A 109 12.06 -9.38 -7.27
CA LEU A 109 10.98 -8.83 -6.43
C LEU A 109 10.56 -9.79 -5.32
N LEU A 110 10.62 -11.11 -5.55
CA LEU A 110 10.42 -12.11 -4.50
C LEU A 110 11.54 -12.04 -3.45
N VAL A 111 12.80 -11.97 -3.88
CA VAL A 111 13.91 -11.80 -2.94
C VAL A 111 13.79 -10.48 -2.16
N THR A 112 13.30 -9.42 -2.81
CA THR A 112 13.06 -8.13 -2.15
C THR A 112 12.01 -8.24 -1.04
N SER A 113 10.95 -9.04 -1.20
CA SER A 113 9.97 -9.23 -0.12
C SER A 113 10.53 -9.98 1.08
N ILE A 114 11.39 -10.97 0.85
CA ILE A 114 12.08 -11.69 1.92
C ILE A 114 13.02 -10.75 2.68
N ILE A 115 13.85 -9.98 1.95
CA ILE A 115 14.78 -9.02 2.57
C ILE A 115 13.98 -7.98 3.37
N ALA A 116 12.88 -7.47 2.83
CA ALA A 116 12.05 -6.49 3.52
C ALA A 116 11.46 -7.03 4.83
N ASN A 117 10.97 -8.27 4.83
CA ASN A 117 10.45 -8.92 6.04
C ASN A 117 11.56 -9.07 7.10
N GLU A 118 12.75 -9.52 6.70
CA GLU A 118 13.89 -9.66 7.60
C GLU A 118 14.36 -8.31 8.18
N VAL A 119 14.40 -7.27 7.35
CA VAL A 119 14.75 -5.92 7.80
C VAL A 119 13.75 -5.41 8.83
N ILE A 120 12.44 -5.60 8.61
CA ILE A 120 11.41 -5.14 9.54
C ILE A 120 11.49 -5.92 10.86
N ASN A 121 11.68 -7.24 10.83
CA ASN A 121 11.83 -8.05 12.04
C ASN A 121 13.02 -7.63 12.91
N ASN A 122 14.12 -7.21 12.29
CA ASN A 122 15.32 -6.74 12.99
C ASN A 122 15.31 -5.24 13.30
N ALA A 123 14.41 -4.45 12.70
CA ALA A 123 14.32 -2.99 12.87
C ALA A 123 13.63 -2.57 14.19
N ARG A 124 14.07 -3.14 15.33
CA ARG A 124 13.62 -2.75 16.68
C ARG A 124 13.66 -1.26 16.97
N PRO A 125 14.73 -0.50 16.65
CA PRO A 125 14.79 0.92 17.02
C PRO A 125 13.83 1.82 16.23
N PHE A 126 13.23 1.32 15.15
CA PHE A 126 12.37 2.13 14.26
C PHE A 126 10.91 1.70 14.26
N LEU A 127 10.63 0.38 14.33
CA LEU A 127 9.30 -0.20 14.12
C LEU A 127 8.97 -1.30 15.13
N ASN A 128 9.62 -1.29 16.29
CA ASN A 128 9.45 -2.31 17.35
C ASN A 128 9.81 -3.76 16.93
N GLY A 129 10.38 -3.95 15.74
CA GLY A 129 10.84 -5.25 15.22
C GLY A 129 9.69 -6.23 15.01
N ALA A 130 9.94 -7.50 15.32
CA ALA A 130 8.96 -8.59 15.22
C ALA A 130 7.69 -8.42 16.08
N ALA A 131 7.69 -7.52 17.08
CA ALA A 131 6.51 -7.26 17.90
C ALA A 131 5.44 -6.41 17.18
N GLY A 132 5.83 -5.68 16.12
CA GLY A 132 4.94 -4.79 15.40
C GLY A 132 4.47 -3.58 16.21
N LEU A 133 3.50 -2.85 15.65
CA LEU A 133 2.90 -1.66 16.25
C LEU A 133 1.44 -1.96 16.62
N ALA A 134 1.06 -1.64 17.86
CA ALA A 134 -0.27 -1.87 18.39
C ALA A 134 -0.88 -0.57 18.96
N LEU A 135 -2.20 -0.60 19.22
CA LEU A 135 -2.97 0.56 19.69
C LEU A 135 -2.91 1.76 18.72
N VAL A 136 -2.90 1.47 17.41
CA VAL A 136 -2.99 2.50 16.38
C VAL A 136 -4.35 3.21 16.53
N PRO A 137 -4.38 4.54 16.69
CA PRO A 137 -5.63 5.28 16.78
C PRO A 137 -6.50 5.05 15.56
N LYS A 138 -7.79 4.82 15.82
CA LYS A 138 -8.78 4.58 14.78
C LYS A 138 -9.04 5.87 14.00
N PRO A 139 -9.25 5.81 12.67
CA PRO A 139 -9.52 7.03 11.89
C PRO A 139 -10.79 7.74 12.40
N LEU A 140 -10.75 9.07 12.50
CA LEU A 140 -11.85 9.91 13.01
C LEU A 140 -12.20 9.71 14.50
N GLN A 141 -11.30 9.15 15.30
CA GLN A 141 -11.50 8.96 16.74
C GLN A 141 -11.78 10.28 17.52
N ASP A 142 -11.30 11.42 17.02
CA ASP A 142 -11.52 12.73 17.65
C ASP A 142 -12.93 13.30 17.39
N GLN A 143 -13.63 12.81 16.35
CA GLN A 143 -14.90 13.38 15.87
C GLN A 143 -16.09 12.43 16.04
N VAL A 144 -15.84 11.13 16.15
CA VAL A 144 -16.88 10.09 16.23
C VAL A 144 -16.54 9.12 17.35
N ASP A 145 -17.54 8.78 18.15
CA ASP A 145 -17.38 7.77 19.20
C ASP A 145 -17.03 6.41 18.58
N THR A 146 -15.79 5.99 18.79
CA THR A 146 -15.24 4.73 18.30
C THR A 146 -15.87 3.48 18.92
N GLN A 147 -16.65 3.62 19.99
CA GLN A 147 -17.41 2.53 20.62
C GLN A 147 -18.87 2.46 20.18
N GLY A 148 -19.35 3.41 19.38
CA GLY A 148 -20.71 3.41 18.86
C GLY A 148 -20.92 2.40 17.73
N ASP A 149 -22.12 1.82 17.67
CA ASP A 149 -22.53 0.87 16.61
C ASP A 149 -22.47 1.47 15.19
N TYR A 150 -22.41 2.79 15.06
CA TYR A 150 -22.33 3.51 13.78
C TYR A 150 -20.92 3.54 13.17
N TYR A 151 -19.88 3.40 13.98
CA TYR A 151 -18.48 3.54 13.55
C TYR A 151 -18.08 2.51 12.46
N PRO A 152 -18.45 1.22 12.56
CA PRO A 152 -18.14 0.24 11.51
C PRO A 152 -18.79 0.57 10.15
N TYR A 153 -20.00 1.15 10.15
CA TYR A 153 -20.68 1.57 8.92
C TYR A 153 -20.01 2.78 8.27
N LEU A 154 -19.52 3.73 9.07
CA LEU A 154 -18.71 4.85 8.57
C LEU A 154 -17.46 4.32 7.88
N LEU A 155 -16.76 3.36 8.49
CA LEU A 155 -15.55 2.79 7.93
C LEU A 155 -15.81 2.03 6.63
N ILE A 156 -16.95 1.33 6.50
CA ILE A 156 -17.39 0.75 5.22
C ILE A 156 -17.57 1.86 4.18
N GLY A 157 -18.29 2.93 4.52
CA GLY A 157 -18.53 4.04 3.59
C GLY A 157 -17.22 4.68 3.11
N LEU A 158 -16.28 4.87 4.03
CA LEU A 158 -14.95 5.42 3.75
C LEU A 158 -14.12 4.48 2.87
N THR A 159 -14.10 3.18 3.19
CA THR A 159 -13.41 2.15 2.39
C THR A 159 -14.02 2.05 1.00
N ALA A 160 -15.35 2.06 0.88
CA ALA A 160 -16.06 2.04 -0.40
C ALA A 160 -15.75 3.30 -1.23
N ALA A 161 -15.65 4.48 -0.60
CA ALA A 161 -15.23 5.70 -1.28
C ALA A 161 -13.78 5.59 -1.81
N CYS A 162 -12.87 5.02 -1.02
CA CYS A 162 -11.50 4.74 -1.48
C CYS A 162 -11.46 3.72 -2.63
N VAL A 163 -12.25 2.64 -2.55
CA VAL A 163 -12.40 1.67 -3.64
C VAL A 163 -12.89 2.36 -4.91
N ALA A 164 -13.94 3.18 -4.82
CA ALA A 164 -14.50 3.90 -5.96
C ALA A 164 -13.48 4.87 -6.57
N LEU A 165 -12.72 5.58 -5.74
CA LEU A 165 -11.64 6.48 -6.18
C LEU A 165 -10.53 5.71 -6.89
N VAL A 166 -10.02 4.65 -6.28
CA VAL A 166 -8.94 3.82 -6.86
C VAL A 166 -9.39 3.17 -8.16
N TRP A 167 -10.63 2.67 -8.20
CA TRP A 167 -11.23 2.13 -9.41
C TRP A 167 -11.33 3.18 -10.51
N PHE A 168 -11.82 4.38 -10.18
CA PHE A 168 -11.93 5.50 -11.13
C PHE A 168 -10.55 5.88 -11.69
N VAL A 169 -9.55 6.06 -10.83
CA VAL A 169 -8.17 6.38 -11.24
C VAL A 169 -7.59 5.26 -12.11
N SER A 170 -7.74 4.00 -11.71
CA SER A 170 -7.28 2.84 -12.46
C SER A 170 -7.93 2.77 -13.84
N ALA A 171 -9.26 2.95 -13.92
CA ALA A 171 -10.00 2.98 -15.17
C ALA A 171 -9.52 4.12 -16.09
N ARG A 172 -9.23 5.30 -15.53
CA ARG A 172 -8.69 6.43 -16.29
C ARG A 172 -7.30 6.15 -16.82
N ILE A 173 -6.42 5.54 -16.04
CA ILE A 173 -5.07 5.12 -16.48
C ILE A 173 -5.18 4.11 -17.63
N VAL A 174 -6.01 3.08 -17.48
CA VAL A 174 -6.16 1.99 -18.45
C VAL A 174 -6.73 2.46 -19.78
N ASN A 175 -7.68 3.39 -19.77
CA ASN A 175 -8.33 3.92 -20.97
C ASN A 175 -7.58 5.10 -21.62
N SER A 176 -6.54 5.62 -20.96
CA SER A 176 -5.73 6.72 -21.49
C SER A 176 -4.73 6.25 -22.58
N PRO A 177 -4.12 7.18 -23.35
CA PRO A 177 -2.99 6.86 -24.23
C PRO A 177 -1.82 6.16 -23.52
N TYR A 178 -1.63 6.47 -22.23
CA TYR A 178 -0.61 5.85 -21.39
C TYR A 178 -0.89 4.36 -21.15
N GLY A 179 -2.16 3.99 -20.89
CA GLY A 179 -2.59 2.60 -20.82
C GLY A 179 -2.35 1.82 -22.12
N ARG A 180 -2.53 2.47 -23.28
CA ARG A 180 -2.21 1.85 -24.59
C ARG A 180 -0.71 1.55 -24.74
N SER A 181 0.16 2.46 -24.31
CA SER A 181 1.61 2.20 -24.32
C SER A 181 2.03 1.08 -23.36
N LEU A 182 1.37 0.94 -22.22
CA LEU A 182 1.63 -0.17 -21.29
C LEU A 182 1.27 -1.52 -21.90
N ARG A 183 0.12 -1.62 -22.59
CA ARG A 183 -0.28 -2.85 -23.29
C ARG A 183 0.68 -3.20 -24.43
N ALA A 184 1.11 -2.21 -25.21
CA ALA A 184 2.11 -2.42 -26.27
C ALA A 184 3.44 -2.94 -25.72
N MET A 185 3.90 -2.40 -24.58
CA MET A 185 5.09 -2.88 -23.88
C MET A 185 4.92 -4.32 -23.38
N ARG A 186 3.73 -4.66 -22.85
CA ARG A 186 3.41 -6.02 -22.39
C ARG A 186 3.48 -7.05 -23.52
N GLU A 187 3.07 -6.69 -24.73
CA GLU A 187 3.10 -7.58 -25.90
C GLU A 187 4.53 -7.78 -26.41
N ASN A 188 5.28 -6.69 -26.63
CA ASN A 188 6.67 -6.77 -27.05
C ASN A 188 7.45 -5.52 -26.66
N GLU A 189 8.31 -5.67 -25.64
CA GLU A 189 9.15 -4.60 -25.11
C GLU A 189 10.14 -4.05 -26.15
N LEU A 190 10.71 -4.92 -27.00
CA LEU A 190 11.66 -4.51 -28.04
C LEU A 190 10.96 -3.70 -29.15
N ALA A 191 9.75 -4.11 -29.55
CA ALA A 191 8.96 -3.38 -30.53
C ALA A 191 8.51 -2.01 -29.99
N ALA A 192 8.08 -1.95 -28.72
CA ALA A 192 7.73 -0.68 -28.07
C ALA A 192 8.93 0.29 -28.02
N ASN A 193 10.13 -0.25 -27.75
CA ASN A 193 11.37 0.54 -27.75
C ASN A 193 11.73 1.05 -29.16
N ALA A 194 11.55 0.23 -30.20
CA ALA A 194 11.75 0.64 -31.60
C ALA A 194 10.78 1.76 -32.04
N LEU A 195 9.59 1.84 -31.45
CA LEU A 195 8.62 2.92 -31.64
C LEU A 195 8.92 4.17 -30.77
N GLY A 196 10.10 4.24 -30.15
CA GLY A 196 10.56 5.38 -29.35
C GLY A 196 9.91 5.49 -27.96
N LYS A 197 9.24 4.45 -27.48
CA LYS A 197 8.73 4.42 -26.09
C LYS A 197 9.84 3.92 -25.17
N ASN A 198 10.00 4.56 -24.01
CA ASN A 198 10.96 4.11 -23.00
C ASN A 198 10.27 3.08 -22.07
N PRO A 199 10.52 1.76 -22.23
CA PRO A 199 9.87 0.74 -21.42
C PRO A 199 10.25 0.85 -19.94
N VAL A 200 11.48 1.26 -19.63
CA VAL A 200 11.92 1.44 -18.24
C VAL A 200 11.11 2.54 -17.55
N ALA A 201 10.89 3.67 -18.22
CA ALA A 201 10.09 4.75 -17.66
C ALA A 201 8.62 4.33 -17.44
N LEU A 202 8.03 3.60 -18.39
CA LEU A 202 6.66 3.06 -18.28
C LEU A 202 6.53 2.04 -17.14
N LYS A 203 7.52 1.14 -16.99
CA LYS A 203 7.58 0.18 -15.87
C LYS A 203 7.71 0.88 -14.53
N MET A 204 8.60 1.87 -14.42
CA MET A 204 8.79 2.63 -13.18
C MET A 204 7.53 3.37 -12.75
N THR A 205 6.88 4.06 -13.68
CA THR A 205 5.70 4.87 -13.37
C THR A 205 4.51 4.00 -12.96
N ILE A 206 4.25 2.88 -13.63
CA ILE A 206 3.17 1.96 -13.22
C ILE A 206 3.47 1.23 -11.92
N PHE A 207 4.75 0.94 -11.66
CA PHE A 207 5.19 0.34 -10.41
C PHE A 207 4.99 1.28 -9.23
N ILE A 208 5.37 2.56 -9.37
CA ILE A 208 5.12 3.60 -8.36
C ILE A 208 3.62 3.77 -8.11
N VAL A 209 2.79 3.86 -9.16
CA VAL A 209 1.34 3.98 -9.00
C VAL A 209 0.76 2.80 -8.24
N GLY A 210 1.15 1.56 -8.58
CA GLY A 210 0.67 0.40 -7.84
C GLY A 210 1.22 0.34 -6.41
N GLY A 211 2.43 0.86 -6.15
CA GLY A 211 2.97 1.03 -4.80
C GLY A 211 2.19 2.06 -3.97
N ILE A 212 1.72 3.15 -4.58
CA ILE A 212 0.85 4.14 -3.91
C ILE A 212 -0.48 3.51 -3.52
N ILE A 213 -1.09 2.76 -4.44
CA ILE A 213 -2.39 2.11 -4.19
C ILE A 213 -2.25 1.00 -3.14
N ALA A 214 -1.15 0.23 -3.17
CA ALA A 214 -0.82 -0.75 -2.14
C ALA A 214 -0.61 -0.08 -0.77
N GLY A 215 0.15 1.01 -0.72
CA GLY A 215 0.36 1.75 0.52
C GLY A 215 -0.94 2.29 1.11
N LEU A 216 -1.86 2.77 0.26
CA LEU A 216 -3.20 3.18 0.68
C LEU A 216 -4.01 2.01 1.26
N SER A 217 -4.00 0.86 0.59
CA SER A 217 -4.67 -0.35 1.10
C SER A 217 -4.13 -0.74 2.48
N GLY A 218 -2.81 -0.65 2.68
CA GLY A 218 -2.16 -0.93 3.97
C GLY A 218 -2.59 0.04 5.07
N ALA A 219 -2.66 1.32 4.75
CA ALA A 219 -3.08 2.35 5.68
C ALA A 219 -4.53 2.16 6.16
N ILE A 220 -5.43 1.77 5.27
CA ILE A 220 -6.83 1.47 5.60
C ILE A 220 -6.90 0.27 6.54
N LEU A 221 -6.17 -0.80 6.21
CA LEU A 221 -6.20 -2.04 6.97
C LEU A 221 -5.66 -1.86 8.40
N VAL A 222 -4.59 -1.11 8.58
CA VAL A 222 -4.06 -0.80 9.92
C VAL A 222 -5.01 0.08 10.73
N GLY A 223 -5.63 1.07 10.10
CA GLY A 223 -6.63 1.90 10.77
C GLY A 223 -7.84 1.10 11.25
N TYR A 224 -8.15 -0.03 10.60
CA TYR A 224 -9.20 -0.94 11.01
C TYR A 224 -8.74 -1.92 12.11
N LEU A 225 -7.61 -2.60 11.90
CA LEU A 225 -7.07 -3.60 12.83
C LEU A 225 -6.53 -2.99 14.13
N SER A 226 -6.15 -1.72 14.11
CA SER A 226 -5.47 -1.03 15.21
C SER A 226 -4.11 -1.65 15.61
N VAL A 227 -3.63 -2.64 14.84
CA VAL A 227 -2.40 -3.40 15.04
C VAL A 227 -1.84 -3.78 13.68
N TRP A 228 -0.51 -3.75 13.55
CA TRP A 228 0.21 -4.27 12.40
C TRP A 228 1.51 -4.95 12.83
N ALA A 229 1.75 -6.15 12.32
CA ALA A 229 2.94 -6.94 12.58
C ALA A 229 3.47 -7.54 11.26
N PRO A 230 4.79 -7.78 11.15
CA PRO A 230 5.43 -8.28 9.94
C PRO A 230 5.12 -9.74 9.59
#